data_AF-A0A2E0Z7G7-F1
#
_entry.id   AF-A0A2E0Z7G7-F1
#
_cell.length_a   1.000
_cell.length_b   1.000
_cell.length_c   1.000
_cell.angle_alpha   90.00
_cell.angle_beta   90.00
_cell.angle_gamma   90.00
#
_symmetry.space_group_name_H-M   'P 1'
#
loop_
_entity.id
_entity.type
_entity.pdbx_description
1 polymer ?
#
loop_
_entity_poly.entity_id
_entity_poly.type
_entity_poly.pdbx_seq_one_letter_code
_entity_poly.pdbx_strand_id
1 'polypeptide(L)'
;MGYTHYWTEKKKPDAIPAQAISIIKEILQDAYEKKIIQFESNNSDPPIVTREEVRFNGIGEYGHETFCYNVKDDFLLDTGEHFSFCKTAQKPYDTIVMKVLIVLKWAFGDDFRLSSDGSFNDEWSDVREEMERKYKIPTGIKRKLNIR
;
A
#
# COMPACT_ATOMS: atom_id res chain seq x y z
N MET A 1 -3.78 -16.44 -12.47
CA MET A 1 -2.46 -15.82 -12.21
C MET A 1 -2.73 -14.36 -11.89
N GLY A 2 -2.26 -13.87 -10.75
CA GLY A 2 -2.65 -12.58 -10.20
C GLY A 2 -1.47 -11.62 -10.12
N TYR A 3 -1.73 -10.35 -10.41
CA TYR A 3 -0.84 -9.22 -10.19
C TYR A 3 -0.49 -9.08 -8.70
N THR A 4 0.78 -8.88 -8.39
CA THR A 4 1.33 -8.90 -7.03
C THR A 4 2.14 -7.64 -6.74
N HIS A 5 1.97 -7.10 -5.55
CA HIS A 5 2.87 -6.10 -4.97
C HIS A 5 3.82 -6.76 -3.97
N TYR A 6 5.08 -6.36 -3.99
CA TYR A 6 6.12 -6.87 -3.11
C TYR A 6 6.76 -5.73 -2.35
N TRP A 7 7.15 -5.98 -1.11
CA TRP A 7 8.01 -5.06 -0.40
C TRP A 7 9.03 -5.80 0.46
N THR A 8 10.20 -5.17 0.60
CA THR A 8 11.22 -5.59 1.56
C THR A 8 11.57 -4.49 2.53
N GLU A 9 11.87 -4.87 3.76
CA GLU A 9 12.29 -3.97 4.82
C GLU A 9 13.67 -4.38 5.35
N LYS A 10 14.65 -3.46 5.31
CA LYS A 10 15.99 -3.74 5.86
C LYS A 10 15.98 -3.97 7.36
N LYS A 11 15.02 -3.33 8.03
CA LYS A 11 14.78 -3.43 9.46
C LYS A 11 13.30 -3.22 9.69
N LYS A 12 12.67 -4.07 10.52
CA LYS A 12 11.30 -3.79 10.97
C LYS A 12 11.24 -2.53 11.82
N PRO A 13 10.32 -1.61 11.52
CA PRO A 13 10.08 -0.47 12.38
C PRO A 13 9.40 -0.92 13.67
N ASP A 14 9.61 -0.21 14.78
CA ASP A 14 8.88 -0.51 16.02
C ASP A 14 7.39 -0.14 15.92
N ALA A 15 7.07 0.82 15.05
CA ALA A 15 5.71 1.31 14.80
C ALA A 15 5.64 2.13 13.50
N ILE A 16 4.46 2.16 12.89
CA ILE A 16 4.13 3.05 11.78
C ILE A 16 4.08 4.51 12.29
N PRO A 17 4.77 5.47 11.63
CA PRO A 17 4.75 6.88 12.03
C PRO A 17 3.33 7.46 12.12
N ALA A 18 3.09 8.35 13.09
CA ALA A 18 1.75 8.89 13.34
C ALA A 18 1.17 9.64 12.14
N GLN A 19 2.02 10.34 11.38
CA GLN A 19 1.62 11.03 10.16
C GLN A 19 1.17 10.06 9.07
N ALA A 20 1.88 8.95 8.88
CA ALA A 20 1.51 7.89 7.96
C ALA A 20 0.17 7.25 8.36
N ILE A 21 -0.04 6.98 9.65
CA ILE A 21 -1.32 6.48 10.18
C ILE A 21 -2.46 7.43 9.90
N SER A 22 -2.28 8.74 10.08
CA SER A 22 -3.32 9.72 9.79
C SER A 22 -3.76 9.66 8.32
N ILE A 23 -2.81 9.54 7.40
CA ILE A 23 -3.08 9.48 5.95
C ILE A 23 -3.74 8.14 5.60
N ILE A 24 -3.22 7.01 6.09
CA ILE A 24 -3.79 5.68 5.85
C ILE A 24 -5.22 5.59 6.39
N LYS A 25 -5.48 6.13 7.59
CA LYS A 25 -6.84 6.18 8.16
C LYS A 25 -7.81 6.91 7.23
N GLU A 26 -7.42 8.07 6.72
CA GLU A 26 -8.26 8.84 5.79
C GLU A 26 -8.54 8.05 4.50
N ILE A 27 -7.52 7.44 3.91
CA ILE A 27 -7.64 6.63 2.68
C ILE A 27 -8.58 5.44 2.91
N LEU A 28 -8.37 4.68 3.99
CA LEU A 28 -9.16 3.47 4.25
C LEU A 28 -10.58 3.82 4.66
N GLN A 29 -10.79 4.90 5.40
CA GLN A 29 -12.14 5.34 5.76
C GLN A 29 -12.96 5.73 4.51
N ASP A 30 -12.39 6.55 3.62
CA ASP A 30 -13.04 6.93 2.36
C ASP A 30 -13.35 5.70 1.48
N ALA A 31 -12.41 4.75 1.38
CA ALA A 31 -12.61 3.53 0.62
C ALA A 31 -13.66 2.59 1.23
N TYR A 32 -13.74 2.51 2.56
CA TYR A 32 -14.75 1.73 3.29
C TYR A 32 -16.15 2.31 3.13
N GLU A 33 -16.29 3.64 3.24
CA GLU A 33 -17.54 4.37 3.01
C GLU A 33 -18.04 4.18 1.56
N LYS A 34 -17.12 4.16 0.59
CA LYS A 34 -17.41 3.88 -0.83
C LYS A 34 -17.63 2.41 -1.17
N LYS A 35 -17.59 1.50 -0.18
CA LYS A 35 -17.76 0.05 -0.38
C LYS A 35 -16.76 -0.55 -1.37
N ILE A 36 -15.53 -0.07 -1.34
CA ILE A 36 -14.40 -0.63 -2.12
C ILE A 36 -13.69 -1.71 -1.30
N ILE A 37 -13.54 -1.48 0.01
CA ILE A 37 -12.83 -2.36 0.93
C ILE A 37 -13.67 -2.69 2.16
N GLN A 38 -13.26 -3.74 2.87
CA GLN A 38 -13.71 -4.11 4.21
C GLN A 38 -12.58 -4.89 4.92
N PHE A 39 -12.80 -5.40 6.12
CA PHE A 39 -11.78 -6.12 6.89
C PHE A 39 -11.22 -7.35 6.15
N GLU A 40 -12.10 -8.24 5.69
CA GLU A 40 -11.77 -9.45 4.93
C GLU A 40 -12.79 -9.63 3.80
N SER A 41 -12.49 -10.35 2.73
CA SER A 41 -13.44 -10.46 1.59
C SER A 41 -14.82 -11.00 1.96
N ASN A 42 -14.92 -11.77 3.05
CA ASN A 42 -16.14 -12.33 3.60
C ASN A 42 -16.56 -11.73 4.97
N ASN A 43 -15.86 -10.69 5.46
CA ASN A 43 -16.21 -9.98 6.69
C ASN A 43 -16.36 -8.47 6.43
N SER A 44 -17.58 -7.95 6.63
CA SER A 44 -17.94 -6.54 6.40
C SER A 44 -17.50 -5.56 7.49
N ASP A 45 -16.80 -6.04 8.52
CA ASP A 45 -16.20 -5.18 9.54
C ASP A 45 -15.27 -4.11 8.92
N PRO A 46 -15.05 -2.97 9.60
CA PRO A 46 -14.12 -1.94 9.12
C PRO A 46 -12.66 -2.46 9.02
N PRO A 47 -11.83 -1.86 8.14
CA PRO A 47 -10.42 -2.20 8.05
C PRO A 47 -9.65 -1.84 9.34
N ILE A 48 -8.56 -2.56 9.62
CA ILE A 48 -7.68 -2.26 10.75
C ILE A 48 -6.65 -1.20 10.33
N VAL A 49 -6.51 -0.14 11.11
CA VAL A 49 -5.42 0.83 11.00
C VAL A 49 -4.93 1.24 12.38
N THR A 50 -3.82 0.65 12.79
CA THR A 50 -3.13 0.94 14.05
C THR A 50 -1.67 1.25 13.78
N ARG A 51 -0.91 1.63 14.82
CA ARG A 51 0.55 1.83 14.69
C ARG A 51 1.32 0.53 14.43
N GLU A 52 0.67 -0.63 14.55
CA GLU A 52 1.32 -1.94 14.38
C GLU A 52 0.82 -2.68 13.13
N GLU A 53 -0.42 -2.44 12.71
CA GLU A 53 -1.09 -3.21 11.67
C GLU A 53 -1.97 -2.34 10.77
N VAL A 54 -1.90 -2.59 9.46
CA VAL A 54 -2.86 -2.13 8.46
C VAL A 54 -3.40 -3.34 7.73
N ARG A 55 -4.72 -3.56 7.79
CA ARG A 55 -5.34 -4.77 7.23
C ARG A 55 -6.71 -4.50 6.61
N PHE A 56 -6.89 -4.96 5.37
CA PHE A 56 -8.14 -4.85 4.62
C PHE A 56 -8.14 -5.78 3.40
N ASN A 57 -9.31 -5.98 2.80
CA ASN A 57 -9.49 -6.67 1.52
C ASN A 57 -10.63 -6.02 0.71
N GLY A 58 -10.73 -6.34 -0.58
CA GLY A 58 -11.90 -6.02 -1.40
C GLY A 58 -13.13 -6.83 -0.98
N ILE A 59 -14.32 -6.33 -1.30
CA ILE A 59 -15.60 -6.93 -0.87
C ILE A 59 -15.97 -8.13 -1.75
N GLY A 60 -16.19 -9.30 -1.14
CA GLY A 60 -16.68 -10.51 -1.80
C GLY A 60 -15.80 -10.91 -3.00
N GLU A 61 -16.42 -11.07 -4.17
CA GLU A 61 -15.74 -11.39 -5.43
C GLU A 61 -14.77 -10.30 -5.90
N TYR A 62 -14.80 -9.09 -5.33
CA TYR A 62 -13.83 -8.03 -5.61
C TYR A 62 -12.61 -8.07 -4.68
N GLY A 63 -12.57 -8.99 -3.70
CA GLY A 63 -11.36 -9.31 -2.94
C GLY A 63 -10.49 -10.38 -3.62
N HIS A 64 -9.23 -10.48 -3.23
CA HIS A 64 -8.33 -11.55 -3.70
C HIS A 64 -7.48 -12.12 -2.56
N GLU A 65 -6.35 -11.47 -2.24
CA GLU A 65 -5.56 -11.73 -1.05
C GLU A 65 -5.69 -10.55 -0.10
N THR A 66 -5.85 -10.82 1.19
CA THR A 66 -5.98 -9.77 2.19
C THR A 66 -4.67 -8.99 2.28
N PHE A 67 -4.75 -7.68 2.09
CA PHE A 67 -3.61 -6.83 2.35
C PHE A 67 -3.36 -6.79 3.86
N CYS A 68 -2.16 -7.15 4.28
CA CYS A 68 -1.72 -7.04 5.66
C CYS A 68 -0.30 -6.51 5.71
N TYR A 69 -0.12 -5.35 6.32
CA TYR A 69 1.19 -4.88 6.75
C TYR A 69 1.22 -4.93 8.28
N ASN A 70 2.17 -5.68 8.85
CA ASN A 70 2.36 -5.78 10.29
C ASN A 70 3.84 -5.57 10.64
N VAL A 71 4.11 -4.71 11.62
CA VAL A 71 5.47 -4.41 12.07
C VAL A 71 6.16 -5.59 12.77
N LYS A 72 5.37 -6.57 13.25
CA LYS A 72 5.82 -7.79 13.94
C LYS A 72 5.96 -8.99 13.02
N ASP A 73 5.66 -8.86 11.73
CA ASP A 73 5.83 -9.96 10.76
C ASP A 73 7.32 -10.30 10.59
N ASP A 74 7.69 -11.57 10.60
CA ASP A 74 9.09 -11.98 10.80
C ASP A 74 9.67 -12.83 9.66
N PHE A 75 9.02 -12.85 8.50
CA PHE A 75 9.57 -13.55 7.33
C PHE A 75 10.86 -12.88 6.83
N LEU A 76 12.00 -13.43 7.26
CA LEU A 76 13.34 -12.93 6.99
C LEU A 76 13.98 -13.71 5.83
N LEU A 77 14.43 -12.99 4.81
CA LEU A 77 15.21 -13.56 3.71
C LEU A 77 16.66 -13.82 4.13
N ASP A 78 17.36 -14.68 3.39
CA ASP A 78 18.81 -14.92 3.56
C ASP A 78 19.66 -13.64 3.40
N THR A 79 19.12 -12.63 2.72
CA THR A 79 19.72 -11.29 2.58
C THR A 79 19.66 -10.47 3.87
N GLY A 80 18.92 -10.91 4.88
CA GLY A 80 18.64 -10.16 6.12
C GLY A 80 17.52 -9.13 6.00
N GLU A 81 16.80 -9.10 4.88
CA GLU A 81 15.64 -8.22 4.69
C GLU A 81 14.33 -8.96 5.01
N HIS A 82 13.37 -8.29 5.62
CA HIS A 82 12.03 -8.83 5.83
C HIS A 82 11.22 -8.69 4.55
N PHE A 83 10.51 -9.74 4.15
CA PHE A 83 9.77 -9.77 2.90
C PHE A 83 8.29 -10.05 3.14
N SER A 84 7.44 -9.28 2.46
CA SER A 84 6.01 -9.56 2.38
C SER A 84 5.48 -9.17 0.99
N PHE A 85 4.27 -9.63 0.67
CA PHE A 85 3.62 -9.36 -0.62
C PHE A 85 2.10 -9.34 -0.48
N CYS A 86 1.41 -8.85 -1.51
CA CYS A 86 -0.04 -8.94 -1.63
C CYS A 86 -0.45 -9.10 -3.10
N LYS A 87 -1.19 -10.17 -3.40
CA LYS A 87 -1.78 -10.46 -4.70
C LYS A 87 -3.16 -9.82 -4.77
N THR A 88 -3.32 -8.92 -5.72
CA THR A 88 -4.57 -8.15 -5.88
C THR A 88 -5.34 -8.57 -7.11
N ALA A 89 -4.66 -9.17 -8.09
CA ALA A 89 -5.22 -9.49 -9.40
C ALA A 89 -5.88 -8.28 -10.09
N GLN A 90 -5.36 -7.07 -9.83
CA GLN A 90 -5.87 -5.78 -10.37
C GLN A 90 -7.36 -5.53 -10.07
N LYS A 91 -7.87 -6.13 -8.99
CA LYS A 91 -9.25 -5.91 -8.53
C LYS A 91 -9.42 -4.48 -7.98
N PRO A 92 -10.65 -3.95 -7.84
CA PRO A 92 -10.84 -2.54 -7.48
C PRO A 92 -10.08 -2.05 -6.22
N TYR A 93 -9.91 -2.91 -5.21
CA TYR A 93 -9.16 -2.57 -3.99
C TYR A 93 -7.64 -2.44 -4.18
N ASP A 94 -7.10 -2.89 -5.31
CA ASP A 94 -5.69 -2.76 -5.69
C ASP A 94 -5.21 -1.31 -5.63
N THR A 95 -6.03 -0.38 -6.10
CA THR A 95 -5.75 1.06 -6.01
C THR A 95 -5.56 1.54 -4.56
N ILE A 96 -6.26 0.93 -3.60
CA ILE A 96 -6.12 1.24 -2.19
C ILE A 96 -4.84 0.62 -1.62
N VAL A 97 -4.49 -0.60 -2.06
CA VAL A 97 -3.19 -1.23 -1.74
C VAL A 97 -2.03 -0.37 -2.20
N MET A 98 -2.04 0.10 -3.45
CA MET A 98 -1.02 1.01 -3.97
C MET A 98 -0.89 2.28 -3.13
N LYS A 99 -2.00 2.93 -2.78
CA LYS A 99 -2.00 4.15 -1.95
C LYS A 99 -1.34 3.89 -0.59
N VAL A 100 -1.71 2.81 0.09
CA VAL A 100 -1.10 2.45 1.38
C VAL A 100 0.39 2.18 1.23
N LEU A 101 0.81 1.43 0.21
CA LEU A 101 2.22 1.14 -0.04
C LEU A 101 3.03 2.41 -0.36
N ILE A 102 2.47 3.39 -1.07
CA ILE A 102 3.10 4.72 -1.26
C ILE A 102 3.31 5.41 0.08
N VAL A 103 2.31 5.40 0.96
CA VAL A 103 2.43 6.03 2.28
C VAL A 103 3.49 5.34 3.13
N LEU A 104 3.53 4.00 3.12
CA LEU A 104 4.56 3.23 3.84
C LEU A 104 5.96 3.52 3.28
N LYS A 105 6.13 3.50 1.96
CA LYS A 105 7.40 3.85 1.30
C LYS A 105 7.87 5.26 1.65
N TRP A 106 6.96 6.23 1.65
CA TRP A 106 7.26 7.60 2.04
C TRP A 106 7.64 7.71 3.53
N ALA A 107 6.94 7.00 4.40
CA ALA A 107 7.15 7.04 5.84
C ALA A 107 8.47 6.41 6.29
N PHE A 108 8.87 5.31 5.65
CA PHE A 108 10.07 4.53 6.00
C PHE A 108 11.26 4.80 5.08
N GLY A 109 11.08 5.58 4.01
CA GLY A 109 12.16 5.99 3.12
C GLY A 109 12.89 4.80 2.50
N ASP A 110 14.22 4.81 2.56
CA ASP A 110 15.08 3.80 1.92
C ASP A 110 15.13 2.45 2.62
N ASP A 111 14.54 2.34 3.82
CA ASP A 111 14.43 1.07 4.55
C ASP A 111 13.28 0.22 4.05
N PHE A 112 12.31 0.82 3.34
CA PHE A 112 11.20 0.12 2.69
C PHE A 112 11.40 0.13 1.18
N ARG A 113 11.57 -1.03 0.55
CA ARG A 113 11.66 -1.18 -0.90
C ARG A 113 10.36 -1.73 -1.42
N LEU A 114 9.85 -1.13 -2.49
CA LEU A 114 8.55 -1.45 -3.08
C LEU A 114 8.74 -1.83 -4.54
N SER A 115 8.11 -2.93 -4.96
CA SER A 115 8.04 -3.36 -6.35
C SER A 115 6.69 -4.04 -6.63
N SER A 116 6.41 -4.32 -7.89
CA SER A 116 5.15 -4.96 -8.32
C SER A 116 5.39 -5.75 -9.61
N ASP A 117 4.52 -6.71 -9.88
CA ASP A 117 4.40 -7.26 -11.24
C ASP A 117 4.06 -6.09 -12.21
N GLY A 118 4.54 -6.12 -13.46
CA GLY A 118 4.19 -5.09 -14.46
C GLY A 118 5.07 -3.82 -14.52
N SER A 119 4.60 -2.81 -15.24
CA SER A 119 5.32 -1.53 -15.48
C SER A 119 4.90 -0.49 -14.45
N PHE A 120 5.72 -0.30 -13.42
CA PHE A 120 5.50 0.67 -12.33
C PHE A 120 5.23 2.11 -12.80
N ASN A 121 5.73 2.53 -13.97
CA ASN A 121 5.58 3.91 -14.44
C ASN A 121 4.19 4.19 -15.05
N ASP A 122 3.59 3.20 -15.70
CA ASP A 122 2.33 3.39 -16.42
C ASP A 122 1.14 3.10 -15.49
N GLU A 123 1.21 2.00 -14.74
CA GLU A 123 0.11 1.49 -13.92
C GLU A 123 -0.12 2.30 -12.64
N TRP A 124 0.94 2.91 -12.08
CA TRP A 124 0.82 3.68 -10.85
C TRP A 124 0.59 5.18 -11.08
N SER A 125 0.60 5.64 -12.33
CA SER A 125 0.59 7.06 -12.68
C SER A 125 -0.57 7.83 -12.02
N ASP A 126 -1.80 7.36 -12.20
CA ASP A 126 -3.00 8.00 -11.63
C ASP A 126 -2.97 8.04 -10.10
N VAL A 127 -2.61 6.92 -9.46
CA VAL A 127 -2.52 6.83 -8.00
C VAL A 127 -1.45 7.80 -7.49
N ARG A 128 -0.31 7.86 -8.15
CA ARG A 128 0.80 8.74 -7.79
C ARG A 128 0.46 10.21 -7.92
N GLU A 129 -0.17 10.61 -9.03
CA GLU A 129 -0.63 11.98 -9.22
C GLU A 129 -1.65 12.37 -8.14
N GLU A 130 -2.55 11.46 -7.74
CA GLU A 130 -3.45 11.68 -6.62
C GLU A 130 -2.68 11.88 -5.31
N MET A 131 -1.71 11.01 -4.99
CA MET A 131 -0.93 11.07 -3.76
C MET A 131 -0.08 12.36 -3.67
N GLU A 132 0.53 12.79 -4.78
CA GLU A 132 1.26 14.05 -4.87
C GLU A 132 0.34 15.26 -4.73
N ARG A 133 -0.82 15.26 -5.40
CA ARG A 133 -1.76 16.38 -5.38
C ARG A 133 -2.41 16.56 -4.02
N LYS A 134 -2.93 15.47 -3.44
CA LYS A 134 -3.75 15.46 -2.23
C LYS A 134 -2.90 15.45 -0.96
N TYR A 135 -1.93 14.55 -0.87
CA TYR A 135 -1.15 14.33 0.36
C TYR A 135 0.25 14.96 0.32
N LYS A 136 0.65 15.56 -0.80
CA LYS A 136 1.99 16.15 -1.00
C LYS A 136 3.11 15.14 -0.80
N ILE A 137 2.83 13.84 -0.97
CA ILE A 137 3.83 12.78 -0.90
C ILE A 137 4.58 12.73 -2.24
N PRO A 138 5.90 12.99 -2.28
CA PRO A 138 6.66 12.89 -3.51
C PRO A 138 6.77 11.43 -3.94
N THR A 139 6.26 11.09 -5.13
CA THR A 139 6.34 9.72 -5.65
C THR A 139 7.39 9.57 -6.76
N GLY A 140 7.90 10.69 -7.29
CA GLY A 140 9.13 10.74 -8.08
C GLY A 140 8.97 10.36 -9.55
N ILE A 141 8.54 11.29 -10.40
CA ILE A 141 9.10 11.44 -11.76
C ILE A 141 9.48 12.91 -11.84
N LYS A 142 10.77 13.21 -12.05
CA LYS A 142 11.13 14.51 -12.63
C LYS A 142 10.40 14.56 -13.98
N ARG A 143 9.25 15.24 -14.08
CA ARG A 143 8.72 15.61 -15.40
C ARG A 143 9.89 16.27 -16.11
N LYS A 144 10.38 15.70 -17.21
CA LYS A 144 11.18 16.47 -18.16
C LYS A 144 10.25 17.61 -18.56
N LEU A 145 10.43 18.77 -17.94
CA LEU A 145 9.89 20.03 -18.42
C LEU A 145 10.46 20.19 -19.83
N ASN A 146 9.68 19.76 -20.83
CA ASN A 146 9.89 20.19 -22.19
C ASN A 146 9.50 21.67 -22.22
N ILE A 147 10.44 22.52 -21.82
CA ILE A 147 10.42 23.93 -22.18
C ILE A 147 10.74 23.93 -23.68
N ARG A 148 9.72 24.18 -24.49
CA ARG A 148 9.89 24.71 -25.85
C ARG A 148 9.72 26.21 -25.78
#